data_AF-A0A973PDL3-F1
#
_entry.id   AF-A0A973PDL3-F1
#
_cell.length_a   1.000
_cell.length_b   1.000
_cell.length_c   1.000
_cell.angle_alpha   90.00
_cell.angle_beta   90.00
_cell.angle_gamma   90.00
#
_symmetry.space_group_name_H-M   'P 1'
#
loop_
_entity.id
_entity.type
_entity.pdbx_description
1 polymer ?
#
loop_
_entity_poly.entity_id
_entity_poly.type
_entity_poly.pdbx_seq_one_letter_code
_entity_poly.pdbx_strand_id
1 'polypeptide(L)'
;MKLLPHRPRVLALGEPTHHEEVLLELRNDLFAHAGYRTLAVESDCLMGLVVDDYVTTGEGELDDVVARGFSHGLNDLPSSRELVRWMREYNTGRPAAEQVRFAGFDGPLEMTHAASPRAALLGLHAYLAALVAPGLLPCSAETLDDLLGADERWEDQAAIMDPSRSVGQTPEATRLRLLAADLVALLEAETPGLIAASSLSAFERAGLYGRTATGLLTYHHWLAEPAPLRATRLMGQRDSMMAANLLALARRGPVMAYAHNSHLQRDKSFLLLGDLPLEWWSAGSIVGARLGADYAFVATGVGTIRRHGVGTPPPGTLEGLLYERPEDVQVVDVRTLDTAGLEARVSPWFGYIPLDPAQVGGADGLVFVRDL
;
A
#
# COMPACT_ATOMS: atom_id res chain seq x y z
N MET A 1 19.94 20.77 9.12
CA MET A 1 19.35 21.16 7.82
C MET A 1 17.89 20.70 7.84
N LYS A 2 16.92 21.57 7.53
CA LYS A 2 15.50 21.17 7.52
C LYS A 2 15.20 20.59 6.13
N LEU A 3 15.13 19.26 6.02
CA LEU A 3 14.95 18.54 4.74
C LEU A 3 13.63 18.98 4.05
N LEU A 4 12.54 18.99 4.81
CA LEU A 4 11.21 19.35 4.33
C LEU A 4 10.81 20.77 4.78
N PRO A 5 10.19 21.59 3.90
CA PRO A 5 9.84 22.97 4.22
C PRO A 5 8.75 23.06 5.31
N HIS A 6 7.76 22.18 5.22
CA HIS A 6 6.68 22.00 6.18
C HIS A 6 6.44 20.49 6.42
N ARG A 7 5.58 20.19 7.39
CA ARG A 7 5.12 18.82 7.60
C ARG A 7 4.09 18.48 6.50
N PRO A 8 4.33 17.48 5.64
CA PRO A 8 3.36 17.08 4.62
C PRO A 8 2.16 16.36 5.27
N ARG A 9 1.05 16.28 4.54
CA ARG A 9 -0.08 15.41 4.93
C ARG A 9 0.24 13.94 4.72
N VAL A 10 1.07 13.62 3.74
CA VAL A 10 1.60 12.29 3.51
C VAL A 10 3.12 12.37 3.42
N LEU A 11 3.80 11.76 4.40
CA LEU A 11 5.23 11.49 4.34
C LEU A 11 5.43 10.05 3.87
N ALA A 12 5.86 9.87 2.64
CA ALA A 12 6.12 8.57 2.05
C ALA A 12 7.61 8.22 2.16
N LEU A 13 7.94 7.22 2.98
CA LEU A 13 9.28 6.63 3.07
C LEU A 13 9.33 5.39 2.18
N GLY A 14 10.20 5.40 1.18
CA GLY A 14 10.41 4.26 0.31
C GLY A 14 11.44 3.26 0.85
N GLU A 15 11.43 2.03 0.34
CA GLU A 15 12.52 1.05 0.45
C GLU A 15 12.93 0.52 -0.94
N PRO A 16 14.20 0.18 -1.18
CA PRO A 16 14.66 -0.32 -2.48
C PRO A 16 14.61 -1.86 -2.60
N THR A 17 14.25 -2.56 -1.53
CA THR A 17 14.12 -4.02 -1.42
C THR A 17 13.23 -4.34 -0.22
N HIS A 18 12.53 -5.48 -0.26
CA HIS A 18 11.73 -5.98 0.86
C HIS A 18 12.52 -6.93 1.78
N HIS A 19 11.92 -7.24 2.94
CA HIS A 19 12.38 -8.24 3.91
C HIS A 19 13.74 -7.94 4.56
N GLU A 20 14.07 -6.66 4.72
CA GLU A 20 15.30 -6.19 5.34
C GLU A 20 15.03 -5.60 6.74
N GLU A 21 15.46 -6.29 7.80
CA GLU A 21 15.20 -5.86 9.19
C GLU A 21 15.66 -4.42 9.45
N VAL A 22 16.86 -4.05 9.00
CA VAL A 22 17.41 -2.69 9.20
C VAL A 22 16.50 -1.61 8.59
N LEU A 23 15.86 -1.89 7.44
CA LEU A 23 14.93 -0.95 6.82
C LEU A 23 13.61 -0.85 7.61
N LEU A 24 13.14 -1.98 8.14
CA LEU A 24 11.94 -2.02 8.98
C LEU A 24 12.15 -1.38 10.35
N GLU A 25 13.33 -1.54 10.95
CA GLU A 25 13.77 -0.85 12.18
C GLU A 25 13.82 0.66 11.94
N LEU A 26 14.46 1.11 10.86
CA LEU A 26 14.49 2.51 10.45
C LEU A 26 13.08 3.10 10.30
N ARG A 27 12.17 2.36 9.64
CA ARG A 27 10.76 2.73 9.48
C ARG A 27 10.05 2.87 10.82
N ASN A 28 10.27 1.93 11.75
CA ASN A 28 9.68 1.96 13.09
C ASN A 28 10.17 3.17 13.89
N ASP A 29 11.49 3.38 13.90
CA ASP A 29 12.13 4.49 14.58
C ASP A 29 11.65 5.84 14.03
N LEU A 30 11.59 5.97 12.71
CA LEU A 30 11.08 7.20 12.10
C LEU A 30 9.62 7.43 12.49
N PHE A 31 8.76 6.41 12.44
CA PHE A 31 7.35 6.58 12.82
C PHE A 31 7.18 7.03 14.28
N ALA A 32 7.94 6.42 15.20
CA ALA A 32 7.91 6.75 16.62
C ALA A 32 8.28 8.22 16.90
N HIS A 33 9.14 8.84 16.07
CA HIS A 33 9.66 10.19 16.29
C HIS A 33 9.10 11.27 15.35
N ALA A 34 8.57 10.91 14.18
CA ALA A 34 8.10 11.86 13.17
C ALA A 34 6.76 12.53 13.53
N GLY A 35 6.12 12.09 14.62
CA GLY A 35 4.90 12.69 15.16
C GLY A 35 3.63 12.40 14.34
N TYR A 36 3.69 11.45 13.41
CA TYR A 36 2.53 10.94 12.66
C TYR A 36 1.69 10.01 13.53
N ARG A 37 0.36 10.06 13.35
CA ARG A 37 -0.58 9.21 14.11
C ARG A 37 -1.11 8.05 13.29
N THR A 38 -0.75 7.94 12.02
CA THR A 38 -1.14 6.81 11.18
C THR A 38 0.08 6.34 10.42
N LEU A 39 0.42 5.07 10.58
CA LEU A 39 1.39 4.38 9.75
C LEU A 39 0.61 3.54 8.73
N ALA A 40 0.81 3.86 7.45
CA ALA A 40 0.28 3.11 6.33
C ALA A 40 1.42 2.28 5.71
N VAL A 41 1.28 0.96 5.63
CA VAL A 41 2.31 0.07 5.07
C VAL A 41 1.81 -0.62 3.79
N GLU A 42 2.74 -0.96 2.89
CA GLU A 42 2.50 -1.85 1.74
C GLU A 42 2.11 -3.24 2.23
N SER A 43 0.83 -3.37 2.55
CA SER A 43 0.18 -4.59 2.97
C SER A 43 -1.31 -4.45 2.66
N ASP A 44 -1.97 -5.59 2.47
CA ASP A 44 -3.41 -5.73 2.31
C ASP A 44 -4.16 -4.85 3.34
N CYS A 45 -4.94 -3.93 2.80
CA CYS A 45 -5.73 -2.97 3.54
C CYS A 45 -6.81 -3.58 4.43
N LEU A 46 -7.33 -4.77 4.10
CA LEU A 46 -8.29 -5.50 4.93
C LEU A 46 -7.60 -6.26 6.05
N MET A 47 -6.46 -6.91 5.78
CA MET A 47 -5.66 -7.56 6.83
C MET A 47 -5.18 -6.55 7.88
N GLY A 48 -4.79 -5.35 7.43
CA GLY A 48 -4.37 -4.27 8.34
C GLY A 48 -5.42 -3.83 9.36
N LEU A 49 -6.72 -4.11 9.14
CA LEU A 49 -7.76 -3.86 10.13
C LEU A 49 -7.55 -4.69 11.41
N VAL A 50 -7.02 -5.91 11.29
CA VAL A 50 -6.72 -6.78 12.45
C VAL A 50 -5.69 -6.13 13.36
N VAL A 51 -4.63 -5.54 12.78
CA VAL A 51 -3.60 -4.81 13.54
C VAL A 51 -4.18 -3.54 14.15
N ASP A 52 -4.93 -2.76 13.37
CA ASP A 52 -5.49 -1.48 13.83
C ASP A 52 -6.50 -1.67 14.98
N ASP A 53 -7.32 -2.73 14.93
CA ASP A 53 -8.23 -3.11 16.00
C ASP A 53 -7.43 -3.53 17.25
N TYR A 54 -6.45 -4.43 17.13
CA TYR A 54 -5.58 -4.82 18.25
C TYR A 54 -4.90 -3.63 18.91
N VAL A 55 -4.22 -2.77 18.15
CA VAL A 55 -3.44 -1.66 18.76
C VAL A 55 -4.35 -0.63 19.42
N THR A 56 -5.60 -0.47 18.99
CA THR A 56 -6.50 0.56 19.53
C THR A 56 -7.44 0.07 20.61
N THR A 57 -7.89 -1.19 20.54
CA THR A 57 -8.83 -1.77 21.51
C THR A 57 -8.16 -2.79 22.44
N GLY A 58 -7.13 -3.49 21.97
CA GLY A 58 -6.52 -4.64 22.64
C GLY A 58 -7.23 -5.96 22.35
N GLU A 59 -8.07 -6.00 21.31
CA GLU A 59 -8.75 -7.21 20.86
C GLU A 59 -7.78 -8.17 20.16
N GLY A 60 -7.76 -9.43 20.61
CA GLY A 60 -6.90 -10.48 20.08
C GLY A 60 -5.56 -10.63 20.80
N GLU A 61 -4.83 -11.69 20.45
CA GLU A 61 -3.50 -11.98 20.96
C GLU A 61 -2.43 -11.58 19.94
N LEU A 62 -1.29 -11.06 20.42
CA LEU A 62 -0.26 -10.47 19.55
C LEU A 62 0.20 -11.42 18.44
N ASP A 63 0.39 -12.70 18.75
CA ASP A 63 0.87 -13.71 17.80
C ASP A 63 -0.13 -13.90 16.64
N ASP A 64 -1.41 -14.04 16.96
CA ASP A 64 -2.47 -14.20 15.97
C ASP A 64 -2.68 -12.93 15.14
N VAL A 65 -2.56 -11.77 15.79
CA VAL A 65 -2.67 -10.45 15.12
C VAL A 65 -1.55 -10.26 14.12
N VAL A 66 -0.31 -10.58 14.48
CA VAL A 66 0.82 -10.49 13.55
C VAL A 66 0.67 -11.50 12.42
N ALA A 67 0.26 -12.74 12.71
CA ALA A 67 0.09 -13.77 11.70
C ALA A 67 -0.99 -13.43 10.66
N ARG A 68 -2.03 -12.69 11.04
CA ARG A 68 -3.19 -12.38 10.18
C ARG A 68 -3.28 -10.93 9.73
N GLY A 69 -2.43 -10.07 10.26
CA GLY A 69 -2.50 -8.61 10.11
C GLY A 69 -1.64 -8.05 8.99
N PHE A 70 -0.78 -8.88 8.41
CA PHE A 70 0.17 -8.50 7.37
C PHE A 70 0.13 -9.45 6.18
N SER A 71 0.45 -8.92 5.02
CA SER A 71 0.68 -9.65 3.76
C SER A 71 2.12 -9.41 3.29
N HIS A 72 2.47 -9.84 2.07
CA HIS A 72 3.80 -9.64 1.48
C HIS A 72 4.95 -10.22 2.34
N GLY A 73 4.66 -11.23 3.18
CA GLY A 73 5.63 -11.84 4.10
C GLY A 73 6.07 -10.95 5.27
N LEU A 74 5.45 -9.78 5.46
CA LEU A 74 5.80 -8.86 6.56
C LEU A 74 5.46 -9.44 7.94
N ASN A 75 4.55 -10.42 8.02
CA ASN A 75 4.18 -11.15 9.24
C ASN A 75 5.34 -11.98 9.81
N ASP A 76 6.31 -12.39 8.99
CA ASP A 76 7.42 -13.26 9.41
C ASP A 76 8.60 -12.49 10.00
N LEU A 77 8.56 -11.16 9.96
CA LEU A 77 9.67 -10.28 10.30
C LEU A 77 9.57 -9.77 11.76
N PRO A 78 10.60 -10.00 12.59
CA PRO A 78 10.66 -9.48 13.96
C PRO A 78 10.30 -7.99 14.08
N SER A 79 10.80 -7.13 13.20
CA SER A 79 10.50 -5.69 13.24
C SER A 79 9.01 -5.35 13.06
N SER A 80 8.25 -6.18 12.32
CA SER A 80 6.79 -5.98 12.20
C SER A 80 6.08 -6.34 13.50
N ARG A 81 6.46 -7.43 14.15
CA ARG A 81 5.93 -7.80 15.48
C ARG A 81 6.24 -6.71 16.51
N GLU A 82 7.48 -6.22 16.52
CA GLU A 82 7.93 -5.20 17.45
C GLU A 82 7.19 -3.87 17.26
N LEU A 83 6.91 -3.49 16.01
CA LEU A 83 6.04 -2.36 15.69
C LEU A 83 4.65 -2.52 16.32
N VAL A 84 3.99 -3.67 16.12
CA VAL A 84 2.63 -3.90 16.67
C VAL A 84 2.64 -3.83 18.20
N ARG A 85 3.64 -4.46 18.83
CA ARG A 85 3.83 -4.40 20.28
C ARG A 85 3.98 -2.96 20.77
N TRP A 86 4.89 -2.20 20.16
CA TRP A 86 5.14 -0.81 20.51
C TRP A 86 3.89 0.06 20.31
N MET A 87 3.16 -0.10 19.21
CA MET A 87 1.94 0.66 18.94
C MET A 87 0.86 0.39 20.01
N ARG A 88 0.72 -0.88 20.43
CA ARG A 88 -0.22 -1.25 21.50
C ARG A 88 0.18 -0.64 22.85
N GLU A 89 1.46 -0.74 23.20
CA GLU A 89 2.01 -0.13 24.42
C GLU A 89 1.82 1.39 24.39
N TYR A 90 2.11 2.04 23.27
CA TYR A 90 1.91 3.47 23.07
C TYR A 90 0.45 3.87 23.30
N ASN A 91 -0.51 3.12 22.75
CA ASN A 91 -1.93 3.44 22.83
C ASN A 91 -2.57 3.16 24.19
N THR A 92 -1.95 2.32 25.01
CA THR A 92 -2.51 1.89 26.30
C THR A 92 -2.71 3.10 27.23
N GLY A 93 -3.95 3.32 27.67
CA GLY A 93 -4.32 4.43 28.55
C GLY A 93 -4.46 5.79 27.86
N ARG A 94 -4.24 5.90 26.54
CA ARG A 94 -4.42 7.15 25.79
C ARG A 94 -5.85 7.30 25.26
N PRO A 95 -6.38 8.54 25.19
CA PRO A 95 -7.65 8.79 24.52
C PRO A 95 -7.53 8.52 23.02
N ALA A 96 -8.63 8.12 22.37
CA ALA A 96 -8.66 7.76 20.95
C ALA A 96 -8.05 8.83 20.02
N ALA A 97 -8.20 10.11 20.36
CA ALA A 97 -7.62 11.21 19.59
C ALA A 97 -6.07 11.19 19.60
N GLU A 98 -5.44 10.67 20.64
CA GLU A 98 -3.98 10.62 20.81
C GLU A 98 -3.35 9.29 20.39
N GLN A 99 -4.17 8.27 20.12
CA GLN A 99 -3.69 6.96 19.71
C GLN A 99 -3.05 7.00 18.31
N VAL A 100 -2.03 6.17 18.12
CA VAL A 100 -1.52 5.81 16.79
C VAL A 100 -2.41 4.75 16.16
N ARG A 101 -2.52 4.78 14.84
CA ARG A 101 -3.32 3.89 14.00
C ARG A 101 -2.41 3.16 13.01
N PHE A 102 -2.80 1.94 12.68
CA PHE A 102 -2.17 1.14 11.65
C PHE A 102 -3.09 1.07 10.43
N ALA A 103 -2.50 1.00 9.23
CA ALA A 103 -3.24 0.70 8.02
C ALA A 103 -2.37 -0.10 7.05
N GLY A 104 -2.92 -1.15 6.47
CA GLY A 104 -2.48 -1.57 5.14
C GLY A 104 -3.08 -0.60 4.12
N PHE A 105 -2.32 -0.21 3.11
CA PHE A 105 -2.87 0.62 2.02
C PHE A 105 -2.90 -0.10 0.67
N ASP A 106 -2.34 -1.29 0.55
CA ASP A 106 -2.43 -2.08 -0.66
C ASP A 106 -3.79 -2.78 -0.81
N GLY A 107 -4.18 -3.10 -2.03
CA GLY A 107 -5.28 -4.02 -2.25
C GLY A 107 -4.97 -5.42 -1.69
N PRO A 108 -5.99 -6.28 -1.54
CA PRO A 108 -5.81 -7.73 -1.34
C PRO A 108 -5.22 -8.41 -2.59
N LEU A 109 -4.00 -8.01 -2.94
CA LEU A 109 -3.27 -8.37 -4.15
C LEU A 109 -1.83 -8.75 -3.76
N GLU A 110 -1.26 -9.66 -4.53
CA GLU A 110 0.13 -10.12 -4.47
C GLU A 110 0.65 -10.26 -5.90
N MET A 111 1.93 -10.61 -6.10
CA MET A 111 2.51 -10.75 -7.44
C MET A 111 1.72 -11.68 -8.38
N THR A 112 1.18 -12.79 -7.86
CA THR A 112 0.44 -13.79 -8.65
C THR A 112 -0.94 -14.12 -8.09
N HIS A 113 -1.39 -13.41 -7.06
CA HIS A 113 -2.66 -13.67 -6.39
C HIS A 113 -3.49 -12.39 -6.26
N ALA A 114 -4.80 -12.54 -6.41
CA ALA A 114 -5.78 -11.49 -6.18
C ALA A 114 -6.95 -12.12 -5.43
N ALA A 115 -7.30 -11.57 -4.27
CA ALA A 115 -8.34 -12.15 -3.43
C ALA A 115 -9.73 -12.08 -4.09
N SER A 116 -10.63 -12.94 -3.62
CA SER A 116 -12.07 -12.79 -3.90
C SER A 116 -12.60 -11.43 -3.41
N PRO A 117 -13.47 -10.74 -4.18
CA PRO A 117 -14.10 -9.50 -3.73
C PRO A 117 -15.14 -9.72 -2.62
N ARG A 118 -15.43 -10.99 -2.25
CA ARG A 118 -16.44 -11.40 -1.27
C ARG A 118 -16.36 -10.65 0.04
N ALA A 119 -15.22 -10.68 0.71
CA ALA A 119 -15.07 -10.09 2.05
C ALA A 119 -15.40 -8.59 2.06
N ALA A 120 -14.91 -7.87 1.04
CA ALA A 120 -15.18 -6.45 0.87
C ALA A 120 -16.66 -6.17 0.52
N LEU A 121 -17.24 -6.90 -0.44
CA LEU A 121 -18.63 -6.70 -0.86
C LEU A 121 -19.62 -7.01 0.26
N LEU A 122 -19.47 -8.15 0.93
CA LEU A 122 -20.35 -8.54 2.03
C LEU A 122 -20.14 -7.65 3.25
N GLY A 123 -18.92 -7.18 3.51
CA GLY A 123 -18.64 -6.19 4.55
C GLY A 123 -19.35 -4.86 4.33
N LEU A 124 -19.32 -4.33 3.10
CA LEU A 124 -20.06 -3.13 2.73
C LEU A 124 -21.58 -3.35 2.83
N HIS A 125 -22.07 -4.45 2.28
CA HIS A 125 -23.50 -4.79 2.30
C HIS A 125 -24.02 -4.92 3.72
N ALA A 126 -23.32 -5.64 4.59
CA ALA A 126 -23.71 -5.83 5.99
C ALA A 126 -23.80 -4.50 6.76
N TYR A 127 -22.84 -3.60 6.55
CA TYR A 127 -22.88 -2.26 7.16
C TYR A 127 -24.11 -1.46 6.72
N LEU A 128 -24.40 -1.44 5.42
CA LEU A 128 -25.56 -0.74 4.88
C LEU A 128 -26.87 -1.38 5.36
N ALA A 129 -26.98 -2.70 5.28
CA ALA A 129 -28.19 -3.43 5.66
C ALA A 129 -28.57 -3.27 7.13
N ALA A 130 -27.59 -3.05 8.01
CA ALA A 130 -27.84 -2.79 9.42
C ALA A 130 -28.41 -1.38 9.69
N LEU A 131 -28.23 -0.42 8.77
CA LEU A 131 -28.43 1.00 9.05
C LEU A 131 -29.41 1.71 8.11
N VAL A 132 -29.66 1.17 6.91
CA VAL A 132 -30.59 1.75 5.92
C VAL A 132 -31.89 0.95 5.84
N ALA A 133 -32.95 1.58 5.33
CA ALA A 133 -34.20 0.88 5.07
C ALA A 133 -33.99 -0.25 4.04
N PRO A 134 -34.50 -1.48 4.26
CA PRO A 134 -34.24 -2.61 3.36
C PRO A 134 -34.58 -2.36 1.89
N GLY A 135 -35.60 -1.53 1.61
CA GLY A 135 -35.99 -1.16 0.25
C GLY A 135 -35.00 -0.25 -0.50
N LEU A 136 -33.97 0.27 0.17
CA LEU A 136 -32.89 1.05 -0.46
C LEU A 136 -31.73 0.15 -0.93
N LEU A 137 -31.61 -1.08 -0.43
CA LEU A 137 -30.55 -1.99 -0.83
C LEU A 137 -30.78 -2.47 -2.28
N PRO A 138 -29.76 -2.46 -3.15
CA PRO A 138 -29.90 -2.89 -4.53
C PRO A 138 -30.07 -4.41 -4.68
N CYS A 139 -29.71 -5.19 -3.64
CA CYS A 139 -29.81 -6.65 -3.61
C CYS A 139 -29.72 -7.20 -2.17
N SER A 140 -30.05 -8.50 -2.00
CA SER A 140 -29.81 -9.23 -0.75
C SER A 140 -28.36 -9.72 -0.65
N ALA A 141 -27.93 -10.08 0.57
CA ALA A 141 -26.64 -10.72 0.77
C ALA A 141 -26.57 -12.08 0.04
N GLU A 142 -27.67 -12.82 0.00
CA GLU A 142 -27.78 -14.09 -0.75
C GLU A 142 -27.58 -13.87 -2.26
N THR A 143 -28.12 -12.79 -2.82
CA THR A 143 -27.89 -12.44 -4.23
C THR A 143 -26.40 -12.17 -4.50
N LEU A 144 -25.70 -11.50 -3.58
CA LEU A 144 -24.26 -11.29 -3.71
C LEU A 144 -23.50 -12.62 -3.61
N ASP A 145 -23.86 -13.47 -2.65
CA ASP A 145 -23.26 -14.79 -2.42
C ASP A 145 -23.37 -15.69 -3.67
N ASP A 146 -24.57 -15.75 -4.25
CA ASP A 146 -24.86 -16.53 -5.47
C ASP A 146 -24.05 -16.02 -6.67
N LEU A 147 -23.96 -14.70 -6.85
CA LEU A 147 -23.20 -14.09 -7.95
C LEU A 147 -21.68 -14.25 -7.78
N LEU A 148 -21.18 -14.22 -6.53
CA LEU A 148 -19.77 -14.44 -6.22
C LEU A 148 -19.38 -15.89 -6.52
N GLY A 149 -20.21 -16.86 -6.12
CA GLY A 149 -19.86 -18.28 -6.18
C GLY A 149 -18.62 -18.61 -5.35
N ALA A 150 -17.94 -19.70 -5.70
CA ALA A 150 -16.75 -20.18 -4.97
C ALA A 150 -15.56 -19.20 -5.08
N ASP A 151 -14.91 -18.88 -3.95
CA ASP A 151 -13.80 -17.91 -3.89
C ASP A 151 -12.59 -18.38 -4.72
N GLU A 152 -12.36 -19.69 -4.80
CA GLU A 152 -11.25 -20.30 -5.54
C GLU A 152 -11.28 -19.97 -7.04
N ARG A 153 -12.45 -19.61 -7.57
CA ARG A 153 -12.59 -19.17 -8.97
C ARG A 153 -12.04 -17.76 -9.21
N TRP A 154 -12.10 -16.91 -8.19
CA TRP A 154 -11.49 -15.57 -8.22
C TRP A 154 -9.99 -15.66 -7.96
N GLU A 155 -9.59 -16.57 -7.07
CA GLU A 155 -8.23 -16.68 -6.55
C GLU A 155 -7.30 -17.59 -7.36
N ASP A 156 -7.74 -18.03 -8.54
CA ASP A 156 -6.96 -18.87 -9.44
C ASP A 156 -5.70 -18.14 -9.94
N GLN A 157 -4.56 -18.43 -9.33
CA GLN A 157 -3.28 -17.80 -9.66
C GLN A 157 -2.86 -17.99 -11.11
N ALA A 158 -3.30 -19.07 -11.77
CA ALA A 158 -2.97 -19.29 -13.18
C ALA A 158 -3.63 -18.26 -14.09
N ALA A 159 -4.65 -17.52 -13.62
CA ALA A 159 -5.27 -16.42 -14.34
C ALA A 159 -4.30 -15.28 -14.67
N ILE A 160 -3.23 -15.11 -13.89
CA ILE A 160 -2.18 -14.11 -14.18
C ILE A 160 -1.50 -14.38 -15.52
N MET A 161 -1.28 -15.66 -15.86
CA MET A 161 -0.66 -16.06 -17.12
C MET A 161 -1.69 -16.39 -18.22
N ASP A 162 -2.85 -16.93 -17.84
CA ASP A 162 -3.92 -17.34 -18.75
C ASP A 162 -5.23 -16.58 -18.44
N PRO A 163 -5.53 -15.49 -19.19
CA PRO A 163 -6.74 -14.69 -18.96
C PRO A 163 -8.04 -15.51 -18.98
N SER A 164 -8.09 -16.61 -19.75
CA SER A 164 -9.31 -17.41 -19.90
C SER A 164 -9.74 -18.12 -18.61
N ARG A 165 -8.85 -18.20 -17.62
CA ARG A 165 -9.13 -18.78 -16.30
C ARG A 165 -9.79 -17.79 -15.34
N SER A 166 -9.74 -16.49 -15.62
CA SER A 166 -10.35 -15.47 -14.77
C SER A 166 -11.86 -15.38 -15.01
N VAL A 167 -12.62 -15.26 -13.93
CA VAL A 167 -14.08 -15.04 -13.99
C VAL A 167 -14.49 -13.58 -14.15
N GLY A 168 -13.54 -12.64 -14.19
CA GLY A 168 -13.83 -11.20 -14.10
C GLY A 168 -14.66 -10.59 -15.23
N GLN A 169 -14.91 -11.34 -16.31
CA GLN A 169 -15.76 -10.92 -17.44
C GLN A 169 -17.03 -11.77 -17.61
N THR A 170 -17.36 -12.66 -16.67
CA THR A 170 -18.65 -13.37 -16.73
C THR A 170 -19.82 -12.40 -16.53
N PRO A 171 -21.05 -12.77 -16.94
CA PRO A 171 -22.24 -11.98 -16.65
C PRO A 171 -22.43 -11.69 -15.15
N GLU A 172 -22.09 -12.65 -14.29
CA GLU A 172 -22.17 -12.52 -12.83
C GLU A 172 -21.16 -11.49 -12.31
N ALA A 173 -19.90 -11.56 -12.75
CA ALA A 173 -18.87 -10.57 -12.40
C ALA A 173 -19.24 -9.16 -12.89
N THR A 174 -19.82 -9.05 -14.09
CA THR A 174 -20.32 -7.78 -14.63
C THR A 174 -21.46 -7.24 -13.77
N ARG A 175 -22.39 -8.10 -13.33
CA ARG A 175 -23.48 -7.71 -12.43
C ARG A 175 -22.95 -7.27 -11.06
N LEU A 176 -21.94 -7.96 -10.51
CA LEU A 176 -21.29 -7.58 -9.26
C LEU A 176 -20.65 -6.19 -9.35
N ARG A 177 -20.03 -5.82 -10.48
CA ARG A 177 -19.50 -4.45 -10.68
C ARG A 177 -20.57 -3.37 -10.60
N LEU A 178 -21.75 -3.63 -11.17
CA LEU A 178 -22.89 -2.70 -11.09
C LEU A 178 -23.41 -2.60 -9.65
N LEU A 179 -23.61 -3.73 -8.97
CA LEU A 179 -24.08 -3.76 -7.58
C LEU A 179 -23.08 -3.11 -6.62
N ALA A 180 -21.77 -3.31 -6.83
CA ALA A 180 -20.73 -2.64 -6.06
C ALA A 180 -20.81 -1.12 -6.20
N ALA A 181 -21.00 -0.62 -7.44
CA ALA A 181 -21.17 0.80 -7.70
C ALA A 181 -22.44 1.35 -7.03
N ASP A 182 -23.57 0.63 -7.10
CA ASP A 182 -24.82 1.02 -6.45
C ASP A 182 -24.69 1.06 -4.92
N LEU A 183 -24.01 0.08 -4.31
CA LEU A 183 -23.75 0.05 -2.86
C LEU A 183 -22.84 1.21 -2.42
N VAL A 184 -21.80 1.54 -3.20
CA VAL A 184 -20.93 2.70 -2.93
C VAL A 184 -21.71 4.01 -3.08
N ALA A 185 -22.57 4.13 -4.10
CA ALA A 185 -23.41 5.30 -4.27
C ALA A 185 -24.40 5.47 -3.11
N LEU A 186 -24.98 4.36 -2.60
CA LEU A 186 -25.85 4.37 -1.42
C LEU A 186 -25.08 4.80 -0.15
N LEU A 187 -23.88 4.26 0.06
CA LEU A 187 -23.01 4.68 1.17
C LEU A 187 -22.78 6.20 1.17
N GLU A 188 -22.45 6.76 0.00
CA GLU A 188 -22.24 8.21 -0.15
C GLU A 188 -23.54 9.01 0.06
N ALA A 189 -24.65 8.59 -0.52
CA ALA A 189 -25.94 9.28 -0.42
C ALA A 189 -26.44 9.35 1.03
N GLU A 190 -26.24 8.30 1.81
CA GLU A 190 -26.70 8.18 3.20
C GLU A 190 -25.67 8.67 4.23
N THR A 191 -24.55 9.28 3.80
CA THR A 191 -23.42 9.68 4.66
C THR A 191 -23.83 10.35 5.99
N PRO A 192 -24.69 11.39 6.03
CA PRO A 192 -25.05 12.05 7.28
C PRO A 192 -25.79 11.11 8.24
N GLY A 193 -26.70 10.28 7.70
CA GLY A 193 -27.50 9.33 8.47
C GLY A 193 -26.65 8.18 9.00
N LEU A 194 -25.78 7.62 8.16
CA LEU A 194 -24.89 6.51 8.51
C LEU A 194 -23.88 6.91 9.60
N ILE A 195 -23.26 8.08 9.49
CA ILE A 195 -22.33 8.57 10.53
C ILE A 195 -23.08 8.81 11.85
N ALA A 196 -24.28 9.42 11.80
CA ALA A 196 -25.07 9.68 13.00
C ALA A 196 -25.58 8.41 13.68
N ALA A 197 -25.94 7.38 12.90
CA ALA A 197 -26.44 6.11 13.41
C ALA A 197 -25.33 5.14 13.86
N SER A 198 -24.08 5.38 13.44
CA SER A 198 -22.92 4.55 13.79
C SER A 198 -21.76 5.40 14.33
N SER A 199 -20.71 5.57 13.53
CA SER A 199 -19.59 6.45 13.82
C SER A 199 -18.84 6.82 12.53
N LEU A 200 -18.02 7.87 12.60
CA LEU A 200 -17.13 8.20 11.48
C LEU A 200 -16.16 7.05 11.15
N SER A 201 -15.63 6.34 12.16
CA SER A 201 -14.71 5.22 11.94
C SER A 201 -15.38 4.02 11.28
N ALA A 202 -16.63 3.72 11.63
CA ALA A 202 -17.40 2.64 11.01
C ALA A 202 -17.74 3.00 9.56
N PHE A 203 -18.14 4.24 9.30
CA PHE A 203 -18.36 4.75 7.95
C PHE A 203 -17.09 4.70 7.09
N GLU A 204 -15.93 5.10 7.64
CA GLU A 204 -14.64 5.03 6.94
C GLU A 204 -14.22 3.58 6.60
N ARG A 205 -14.50 2.63 7.50
CA ARG A 205 -14.29 1.18 7.26
C ARG A 205 -15.22 0.68 6.15
N ALA A 206 -16.48 1.07 6.14
CA ALA A 206 -17.39 0.76 5.03
C ALA A 206 -16.89 1.36 3.70
N GLY A 207 -16.34 2.58 3.73
CA GLY A 207 -15.70 3.19 2.58
C GLY A 207 -14.45 2.43 2.10
N LEU A 208 -13.68 1.84 3.01
CA LEU A 208 -12.58 0.93 2.66
C LEU A 208 -13.10 -0.31 1.92
N TYR A 209 -14.13 -0.97 2.46
CA TYR A 209 -14.77 -2.09 1.78
C TYR A 209 -15.26 -1.74 0.38
N GLY A 210 -15.92 -0.59 0.19
CA GLY A 210 -16.37 -0.14 -1.12
C GLY A 210 -15.25 0.09 -2.12
N ARG A 211 -14.15 0.74 -1.70
CA ARG A 211 -12.96 0.94 -2.54
C ARG A 211 -12.30 -0.40 -2.91
N THR A 212 -12.15 -1.30 -1.94
CA THR A 212 -11.52 -2.60 -2.14
C THR A 212 -12.35 -3.50 -3.06
N ALA A 213 -13.67 -3.59 -2.84
CA ALA A 213 -14.58 -4.34 -3.68
C ALA A 213 -14.55 -3.86 -5.14
N THR A 214 -14.69 -2.56 -5.35
CA THR A 214 -14.66 -1.96 -6.70
C THR A 214 -13.30 -2.14 -7.38
N GLY A 215 -12.22 -2.00 -6.61
CA GLY A 215 -10.85 -2.19 -7.06
C GLY A 215 -10.59 -3.63 -7.50
N LEU A 216 -10.93 -4.62 -6.66
CA LEU A 216 -10.78 -6.05 -6.97
C LEU A 216 -11.63 -6.47 -8.16
N LEU A 217 -12.90 -6.06 -8.24
CA LEU A 217 -13.76 -6.39 -9.38
C LEU A 217 -13.22 -5.78 -10.69
N THR A 218 -12.64 -4.58 -10.62
CA THR A 218 -11.98 -3.95 -11.78
C THR A 218 -10.69 -4.67 -12.15
N TYR A 219 -9.90 -5.08 -11.15
CA TYR A 219 -8.68 -5.87 -11.35
C TYR A 219 -9.02 -7.20 -12.04
N HIS A 220 -9.97 -7.98 -11.50
CA HIS A 220 -10.42 -9.24 -12.08
C HIS A 220 -10.98 -9.08 -13.49
N HIS A 221 -11.73 -8.01 -13.75
CA HIS A 221 -12.21 -7.72 -15.11
C HIS A 221 -11.08 -7.58 -16.13
N TRP A 222 -10.00 -6.88 -15.76
CA TRP A 222 -8.83 -6.73 -16.62
C TRP A 222 -7.92 -7.96 -16.62
N LEU A 223 -7.93 -8.75 -15.55
CA LEU A 223 -7.23 -10.02 -15.47
C LEU A 223 -7.75 -11.00 -16.53
N ALA A 224 -9.06 -10.98 -16.78
CA ALA A 224 -9.74 -11.79 -17.79
C ALA A 224 -9.56 -11.29 -19.25
N GLU A 225 -9.04 -10.08 -19.46
CA GLU A 225 -8.95 -9.46 -20.79
C GLU A 225 -7.68 -9.93 -21.54
N PRO A 226 -7.77 -10.62 -22.69
CA PRO A 226 -6.59 -11.04 -23.45
C PRO A 226 -5.98 -9.88 -24.27
N ALA A 227 -5.46 -8.86 -23.57
CA ALA A 227 -4.88 -7.66 -24.17
C ALA A 227 -3.36 -7.55 -23.98
N PRO A 228 -2.61 -6.99 -24.96
CA PRO A 228 -1.15 -6.83 -24.87
C PRO A 228 -0.66 -6.02 -23.66
N LEU A 229 -1.43 -5.02 -23.23
CA LEU A 229 -1.09 -4.15 -22.10
C LEU A 229 -1.74 -4.59 -20.79
N ARG A 230 -2.17 -5.86 -20.68
CA ARG A 230 -2.86 -6.38 -19.50
C ARG A 230 -2.01 -6.22 -18.24
N ALA A 231 -0.77 -6.72 -18.23
CA ALA A 231 0.10 -6.67 -17.05
C ALA A 231 0.33 -5.23 -16.58
N THR A 232 0.63 -4.31 -17.50
CA THR A 232 0.77 -2.87 -17.24
C THR A 232 -0.49 -2.28 -16.59
N ARG A 233 -1.67 -2.66 -17.10
CA ARG A 233 -2.95 -2.20 -16.57
C ARG A 233 -3.20 -2.73 -15.15
N LEU A 234 -2.84 -3.98 -14.87
CA LEU A 234 -2.97 -4.56 -13.54
C LEU A 234 -2.06 -3.87 -12.51
N MET A 235 -0.83 -3.52 -12.90
CA MET A 235 0.07 -2.70 -12.05
C MET A 235 -0.54 -1.32 -11.76
N GLY A 236 -1.01 -0.62 -12.80
CA GLY A 236 -1.68 0.66 -12.59
C GLY A 236 -2.96 0.56 -11.75
N GLN A 237 -3.70 -0.55 -11.84
CA GLN A 237 -4.88 -0.78 -11.03
C GLN A 237 -4.54 -0.98 -9.54
N ARG A 238 -3.50 -1.76 -9.23
CA ARG A 238 -3.00 -1.93 -7.84
C ARG A 238 -2.60 -0.58 -7.25
N ASP A 239 -1.77 0.18 -7.96
CA ASP A 239 -1.32 1.49 -7.48
C ASP A 239 -2.45 2.53 -7.40
N SER A 240 -3.47 2.44 -8.25
CA SER A 240 -4.68 3.25 -8.10
C SER A 240 -5.47 2.90 -6.83
N MET A 241 -5.51 1.63 -6.42
CA MET A 241 -6.13 1.22 -5.15
C MET A 241 -5.32 1.74 -3.96
N MET A 242 -4.00 1.59 -4.02
CA MET A 242 -3.06 2.14 -3.03
C MET A 242 -3.24 3.65 -2.85
N ALA A 243 -3.27 4.40 -3.96
CA ALA A 243 -3.46 5.84 -3.94
C ALA A 243 -4.81 6.24 -3.30
N ALA A 244 -5.89 5.53 -3.64
CA ALA A 244 -7.21 5.81 -3.10
C ALA A 244 -7.26 5.59 -1.58
N ASN A 245 -6.57 4.56 -1.06
CA ASN A 245 -6.44 4.30 0.36
C ASN A 245 -5.60 5.35 1.07
N LEU A 246 -4.43 5.73 0.53
CA LEU A 246 -3.61 6.81 1.08
C LEU A 246 -4.35 8.15 1.14
N LEU A 247 -5.10 8.51 0.08
CA LEU A 247 -5.91 9.72 0.06
C LEU A 247 -7.04 9.69 1.09
N ALA A 248 -7.65 8.52 1.33
CA ALA A 248 -8.66 8.36 2.36
C ALA A 248 -8.07 8.53 3.77
N LEU A 249 -6.92 7.92 4.04
CA LEU A 249 -6.21 8.07 5.30
C LEU A 249 -5.76 9.52 5.53
N ALA A 250 -5.23 10.18 4.49
CA ALA A 250 -4.78 11.57 4.57
C ALA A 250 -5.91 12.56 4.90
N ARG A 251 -7.18 12.24 4.58
CA ARG A 251 -8.35 13.07 5.00
C ARG A 251 -8.61 13.01 6.50
N ARG A 252 -8.22 11.93 7.18
CA ARG A 252 -8.35 11.76 8.63
C ARG A 252 -7.31 12.55 9.40
N GLY A 253 -6.10 12.66 8.84
CA GLY A 253 -4.99 13.38 9.42
C GLY A 253 -3.68 13.06 8.71
N PRO A 254 -2.55 13.60 9.20
CA PRO A 254 -1.24 13.31 8.63
C PRO A 254 -0.89 11.81 8.73
N VAL A 255 -0.42 11.24 7.61
CA VAL A 255 -0.04 9.82 7.47
C VAL A 255 1.44 9.70 7.13
N MET A 256 2.12 8.75 7.76
CA MET A 256 3.39 8.24 7.27
C MET A 256 3.13 6.96 6.47
N ALA A 257 3.53 6.94 5.20
CA ALA A 257 3.42 5.78 4.34
C ALA A 257 4.78 5.09 4.19
N TYR A 258 4.79 3.76 4.15
CA TYR A 258 5.98 2.95 3.93
C TYR A 258 5.72 1.85 2.90
N ALA A 259 6.51 1.82 1.83
CA ALA A 259 6.38 0.87 0.73
C ALA A 259 7.65 0.85 -0.11
N HIS A 260 7.72 -0.03 -1.11
CA HIS A 260 8.78 0.02 -2.10
C HIS A 260 8.85 1.41 -2.78
N ASN A 261 10.07 1.87 -3.11
CA ASN A 261 10.31 3.15 -3.80
C ASN A 261 9.44 3.29 -5.05
N SER A 262 9.28 2.21 -5.82
CA SER A 262 8.47 2.17 -7.05
C SER A 262 6.99 2.46 -6.82
N HIS A 263 6.44 2.23 -5.63
CA HIS A 263 5.04 2.56 -5.32
C HIS A 263 4.87 4.00 -4.85
N LEU A 264 5.96 4.69 -4.47
CA LEU A 264 5.92 6.02 -3.85
C LEU A 264 6.59 7.12 -4.69
N GLN A 265 7.40 6.78 -5.68
CA GLN A 265 8.04 7.79 -6.54
C GLN A 265 7.05 8.58 -7.39
N ARG A 266 7.38 9.83 -7.76
CA ARG A 266 6.51 10.66 -8.62
C ARG A 266 6.62 10.31 -10.09
N ASP A 267 7.81 9.88 -10.51
CA ASP A 267 8.08 9.43 -11.86
C ASP A 267 7.36 8.13 -12.16
N LYS A 268 7.21 7.81 -13.45
CA LYS A 268 6.68 6.50 -13.85
C LYS A 268 7.53 5.38 -13.27
N SER A 269 6.87 4.44 -12.63
CA SER A 269 7.50 3.21 -12.17
C SER A 269 7.81 2.33 -13.37
N PHE A 270 8.90 1.58 -13.26
CA PHE A 270 9.34 0.64 -14.27
C PHE A 270 9.69 -0.70 -13.62
N LEU A 271 9.30 -1.79 -14.28
CA LEU A 271 9.71 -3.14 -13.92
C LEU A 271 9.90 -3.96 -15.19
N LEU A 272 10.92 -4.81 -15.21
CA LEU A 272 11.10 -5.81 -16.26
C LEU A 272 10.59 -7.17 -15.75
N LEU A 273 9.44 -7.62 -16.27
CA LEU A 273 8.89 -8.94 -15.95
C LEU A 273 9.30 -9.95 -17.03
N GLY A 274 10.40 -10.67 -16.80
CA GLY A 274 11.04 -11.46 -17.86
C GLY A 274 11.64 -10.53 -18.92
N ASP A 275 11.14 -10.58 -20.15
CA ASP A 275 11.51 -9.63 -21.22
C ASP A 275 10.45 -8.55 -21.44
N LEU A 276 9.39 -8.51 -20.62
CA LEU A 276 8.26 -7.59 -20.77
C LEU A 276 8.50 -6.30 -19.95
N PRO A 277 8.73 -5.15 -20.59
CA PRO A 277 8.81 -3.88 -19.88
C PRO A 277 7.41 -3.43 -19.43
N LEU A 278 7.29 -3.11 -18.15
CA LEU A 278 6.06 -2.58 -17.55
C LEU A 278 6.32 -1.15 -17.06
N GLU A 279 5.47 -0.22 -17.47
CA GLU A 279 5.49 1.17 -17.00
C GLU A 279 4.12 1.60 -16.49
N TRP A 280 4.05 2.16 -15.29
CA TRP A 280 2.79 2.68 -14.74
C TRP A 280 3.01 3.92 -13.87
N TRP A 281 1.93 4.63 -13.59
CA TRP A 281 1.95 5.71 -12.60
C TRP A 281 1.78 5.11 -11.22
N SER A 282 2.75 5.35 -10.35
CA SER A 282 2.75 4.82 -9.00
C SER A 282 1.62 5.40 -8.14
N ALA A 283 1.38 4.78 -6.98
CA ALA A 283 0.48 5.32 -5.97
C ALA A 283 0.94 6.72 -5.52
N GLY A 284 2.24 6.90 -5.29
CA GLY A 284 2.85 8.17 -4.93
C GLY A 284 2.70 9.25 -6.01
N SER A 285 2.80 8.88 -7.29
CA SER A 285 2.55 9.79 -8.41
C SER A 285 1.10 10.28 -8.43
N ILE A 286 0.14 9.36 -8.26
CA ILE A 286 -1.30 9.70 -8.20
C ILE A 286 -1.61 10.56 -6.98
N VAL A 287 -1.10 10.22 -5.80
CA VAL A 287 -1.30 10.99 -4.56
C VAL A 287 -0.65 12.37 -4.68
N GLY A 288 0.58 12.44 -5.20
CA GLY A 288 1.33 13.67 -5.43
C GLY A 288 0.59 14.63 -6.37
N ALA A 289 -0.02 14.11 -7.44
CA ALA A 289 -0.85 14.92 -8.35
C ALA A 289 -2.09 15.52 -7.67
N ARG A 290 -2.60 14.90 -6.59
CA ARG A 290 -3.78 15.37 -5.85
C ARG A 290 -3.45 16.28 -4.66
N LEU A 291 -2.32 16.03 -3.99
CA LEU A 291 -1.92 16.74 -2.78
C LEU A 291 -0.87 17.84 -3.02
N GLY A 292 -0.17 17.81 -4.16
CA GLY A 292 0.90 18.77 -4.47
C GLY A 292 1.99 18.76 -3.39
N ALA A 293 2.26 19.94 -2.81
CA ALA A 293 3.26 20.12 -1.76
C ALA A 293 2.94 19.36 -0.45
N ASP A 294 1.69 18.93 -0.25
CA ASP A 294 1.29 18.15 0.93
C ASP A 294 1.65 16.65 0.82
N TYR A 295 2.24 16.23 -0.29
CA TYR A 295 2.87 14.92 -0.46
C TYR A 295 4.39 15.10 -0.49
N ALA A 296 5.11 14.43 0.41
CA ALA A 296 6.57 14.37 0.35
C ALA A 296 7.05 12.91 0.25
N PHE A 297 7.96 12.65 -0.67
CA PHE A 297 8.58 11.34 -0.89
C PHE A 297 10.03 11.37 -0.47
N VAL A 298 10.42 10.45 0.41
CA VAL A 298 11.80 10.21 0.82
C VAL A 298 12.19 8.84 0.29
N ALA A 299 13.05 8.82 -0.74
CA ALA A 299 13.55 7.57 -1.29
C ALA A 299 14.54 6.93 -0.31
N THR A 300 14.69 5.61 -0.37
CA THR A 300 15.79 4.92 0.32
C THR A 300 16.70 4.23 -0.67
N GLY A 301 18.01 4.44 -0.56
CA GLY A 301 19.05 3.71 -1.28
C GLY A 301 19.90 2.86 -0.33
N VAL A 302 20.51 1.82 -0.88
CA VAL A 302 21.35 0.89 -0.10
C VAL A 302 22.71 0.70 -0.77
N GLY A 303 23.77 0.65 0.02
CA GLY A 303 25.12 0.35 -0.48
C GLY A 303 25.31 -1.13 -0.77
N THR A 304 25.25 -2.00 0.25
CA THR A 304 25.40 -3.45 0.07
C THR A 304 24.23 -4.24 0.64
N ILE A 305 23.97 -5.41 0.06
CA ILE A 305 23.04 -6.43 0.57
C ILE A 305 23.77 -7.75 0.54
N ARG A 306 24.61 -7.98 1.56
CA ARG A 306 25.67 -8.99 1.48
C ARG A 306 25.12 -10.40 1.31
N ARG A 307 24.00 -10.71 1.98
CA ARG A 307 23.34 -12.02 1.90
C ARG A 307 22.80 -12.36 0.50
N HIS A 308 22.55 -11.36 -0.34
CA HIS A 308 22.06 -11.53 -1.70
C HIS A 308 23.15 -11.26 -2.76
N GLY A 309 24.42 -11.14 -2.35
CA GLY A 309 25.54 -10.94 -3.27
C GLY A 309 25.61 -9.54 -3.87
N VAL A 310 24.83 -8.58 -3.37
CA VAL A 310 24.91 -7.18 -3.78
C VAL A 310 26.10 -6.53 -3.06
N GLY A 311 27.25 -6.48 -3.74
CA GLY A 311 28.50 -5.94 -3.21
C GLY A 311 28.59 -4.42 -3.22
N THR A 312 29.78 -3.88 -2.96
CA THR A 312 30.05 -2.43 -2.99
C THR A 312 29.58 -1.78 -4.28
N PRO A 313 28.85 -0.66 -4.23
CA PRO A 313 28.37 0.03 -5.43
C PRO A 313 29.55 0.58 -6.25
N PRO A 314 29.47 0.57 -7.60
CA PRO A 314 30.52 1.15 -8.43
C PRO A 314 30.66 2.67 -8.19
N PRO A 315 31.88 3.25 -8.20
CA PRO A 315 32.09 4.68 -7.93
C PRO A 315 31.39 5.64 -8.90
N GLY A 316 31.03 5.17 -10.11
CA GLY A 316 30.30 5.96 -11.12
C GLY A 316 28.78 5.98 -10.95
N THR A 317 28.23 5.40 -9.88
CA THR A 317 26.79 5.41 -9.58
C THR A 317 26.47 6.32 -8.41
N LEU A 318 25.19 6.66 -8.26
CA LEU A 318 24.72 7.46 -7.12
C LEU A 318 25.02 6.80 -5.77
N GLU A 319 24.76 5.50 -5.64
CA GLU A 319 25.10 4.76 -4.42
C GLU A 319 26.61 4.71 -4.19
N GLY A 320 27.43 4.69 -5.25
CA GLY A 320 28.89 4.78 -5.17
C GLY A 320 29.34 6.04 -4.43
N LEU A 321 28.83 7.20 -4.87
CA LEU A 321 29.10 8.49 -4.22
C LEU A 321 28.68 8.53 -2.75
N LEU A 322 27.54 7.92 -2.42
CA LEU A 322 27.00 7.92 -1.06
C LEU A 322 27.75 6.93 -0.14
N TYR A 323 28.27 5.83 -0.70
CA TYR A 323 28.98 4.79 0.03
C TYR A 323 30.39 5.18 0.48
N GLU A 324 31.00 6.19 -0.15
CA GLU A 324 32.30 6.74 0.27
C GLU A 324 32.25 7.41 1.64
N ARG A 325 31.07 7.89 2.05
CA ARG A 325 30.86 8.55 3.34
C ARG A 325 30.84 7.52 4.48
N PRO A 326 31.37 7.85 5.67
CA PRO A 326 31.60 6.87 6.73
C PRO A 326 30.32 6.42 7.48
N GLU A 327 29.23 7.19 7.41
CA GLU A 327 28.03 6.95 8.21
C GLU A 327 27.20 5.76 7.70
N ASP A 328 26.72 4.95 8.64
CA ASP A 328 25.89 3.76 8.35
C ASP A 328 24.51 4.12 7.83
N VAL A 329 23.90 5.18 8.36
CA VAL A 329 22.63 5.74 7.88
C VAL A 329 22.80 7.23 7.66
N GLN A 330 22.47 7.69 6.46
CA GLN A 330 22.61 9.09 6.04
C GLN A 330 21.26 9.65 5.60
N VAL A 331 20.95 10.86 6.06
CA VAL A 331 19.85 11.66 5.51
C VAL A 331 20.43 12.70 4.59
N VAL A 332 20.06 12.64 3.31
CA VAL A 332 20.65 13.42 2.23
C VAL A 332 19.57 14.33 1.62
N ASP A 333 19.93 15.60 1.45
CA ASP A 333 19.14 16.52 0.65
C ASP A 333 19.48 16.34 -0.83
N VAL A 334 18.51 15.83 -1.58
CA VAL A 334 18.71 15.48 -2.99
C VAL A 334 19.09 16.69 -3.85
N ARG A 335 18.77 17.91 -3.42
CA ARG A 335 19.14 19.17 -4.13
C ARG A 335 20.64 19.44 -4.08
N THR A 336 21.37 18.78 -3.18
CA THR A 336 22.82 18.92 -3.01
C THR A 336 23.61 17.85 -3.76
N LEU A 337 22.92 16.89 -4.39
CA LEU A 337 23.54 15.82 -5.16
C LEU A 337 23.87 16.31 -6.57
N ASP A 338 25.12 16.10 -6.99
CA ASP A 338 25.50 16.21 -8.40
C ASP A 338 25.34 14.84 -9.06
N THR A 339 24.30 14.70 -9.88
CA THR A 339 24.00 13.44 -10.60
C THR A 339 24.53 13.45 -12.04
N ALA A 340 25.18 14.53 -12.47
CA ALA A 340 25.66 14.66 -13.84
C ALA A 340 26.73 13.60 -14.15
N GLY A 341 26.48 12.80 -15.19
CA GLY A 341 27.41 11.76 -15.64
C GLY A 341 27.40 10.48 -14.81
N LEU A 342 26.51 10.34 -13.82
CA LEU A 342 26.31 9.09 -13.10
C LEU A 342 25.50 8.09 -13.91
N GLU A 343 25.88 6.83 -13.80
CA GLU A 343 25.15 5.70 -14.39
C GLU A 343 24.19 5.09 -13.36
N ALA A 344 23.07 4.55 -13.84
CA ALA A 344 22.19 3.74 -13.01
C ALA A 344 22.93 2.47 -12.59
N ARG A 345 22.93 2.17 -11.29
CA ARG A 345 23.51 0.93 -10.78
C ARG A 345 22.72 -0.26 -11.30
N VAL A 346 23.42 -1.31 -11.71
CA VAL A 346 22.81 -2.61 -12.05
C VAL A 346 23.00 -3.56 -10.86
N SER A 347 21.90 -4.08 -10.33
CA SER A 347 21.92 -5.07 -9.26
C SER A 347 22.09 -6.49 -9.84
N PRO A 348 22.94 -7.36 -9.25
CA PRO A 348 22.99 -8.78 -9.60
C PRO A 348 21.80 -9.57 -9.06
N TRP A 349 21.00 -8.98 -8.16
CA TRP A 349 19.84 -9.62 -7.53
C TRP A 349 18.56 -8.84 -7.87
N PHE A 350 17.56 -9.55 -8.39
CA PHE A 350 16.30 -8.97 -8.88
C PHE A 350 15.45 -8.29 -7.78
N GLY A 351 15.66 -8.66 -6.51
CA GLY A 351 14.89 -8.11 -5.39
C GLY A 351 15.34 -6.70 -4.94
N TYR A 352 16.48 -6.23 -5.45
CA TYR A 352 16.98 -4.88 -5.19
C TYR A 352 16.86 -4.01 -6.44
N ILE A 353 16.13 -2.91 -6.31
CA ILE A 353 15.96 -1.88 -7.33
C ILE A 353 16.79 -0.66 -6.91
N PRO A 354 17.94 -0.41 -7.56
CA PRO A 354 18.78 0.74 -7.25
C PRO A 354 18.11 2.07 -7.62
N LEU A 355 18.64 3.17 -7.07
CA LEU A 355 18.17 4.50 -7.40
C LEU A 355 18.56 4.86 -8.83
N ASP A 356 17.63 5.48 -9.56
CA ASP A 356 17.92 6.08 -10.86
C ASP A 356 18.45 7.52 -10.67
N PRO A 357 19.71 7.82 -11.04
CA PRO A 357 20.25 9.18 -10.97
C PRO A 357 19.42 10.22 -11.74
N ALA A 358 18.70 9.80 -12.78
CA ALA A 358 17.82 10.68 -13.55
C ALA A 358 16.50 11.00 -12.83
N GLN A 359 16.06 10.16 -11.89
CA GLN A 359 14.78 10.29 -11.18
C GLN A 359 14.93 10.73 -9.71
N VAL A 360 16.12 10.65 -9.11
CA VAL A 360 16.33 11.00 -7.69
C VAL A 360 15.93 12.45 -7.36
N GLY A 361 15.99 13.35 -8.35
CA GLY A 361 15.53 14.73 -8.21
C GLY A 361 14.02 14.88 -8.00
N GLY A 362 13.23 13.83 -8.28
CA GLY A 362 11.79 13.77 -8.01
C GLY A 362 11.42 13.45 -6.55
N ALA A 363 12.40 13.08 -5.72
CA ALA A 363 12.22 12.92 -4.28
C ALA A 363 12.41 14.25 -3.52
N ASP A 364 11.84 14.35 -2.32
CA ASP A 364 12.01 15.48 -1.41
C ASP A 364 13.18 15.27 -0.43
N GLY A 365 13.68 14.03 -0.36
CA GLY A 365 14.88 13.67 0.36
C GLY A 365 15.27 12.22 0.08
N LEU A 366 16.43 11.85 0.60
CA LEU A 366 16.99 10.51 0.43
C LEU A 366 17.50 10.01 1.78
N VAL A 367 17.16 8.78 2.13
CA VAL A 367 17.88 8.01 3.15
C VAL A 367 18.82 7.04 2.44
N PHE A 368 20.07 6.98 2.88
CA PHE A 368 21.03 6.00 2.39
C PHE A 368 21.48 5.12 3.54
N VAL A 369 21.30 3.80 3.39
CA VAL A 369 21.78 2.79 4.33
C VAL A 369 22.99 2.12 3.72
N ARG A 370 24.12 2.18 4.43
CA ARG A 370 25.41 1.75 3.87
C ARG A 370 25.44 0.25 3.61
N ASP A 371 25.01 -0.54 4.58
CA ASP A 371 25.11 -1.99 4.55
C ASP A 371 23.88 -2.65 5.15
N LEU A 372 23.37 -3.68 4.48
CA LEU A 372 22.33 -4.60 4.94
C LEU A 372 22.86 -6.03 5.11
#